data_AF-A0A7T8GMZ2-F1
#
_entry.id   AF-A0A7T8GMZ2-F1
#
_cell.length_a   1.000
_cell.length_b   1.000
_cell.length_c   1.000
_cell.angle_alpha   90.00
_cell.angle_beta   90.00
_cell.angle_gamma   90.00
#
_symmetry.space_group_name_H-M   'P 1'
#
loop_
_entity.id
_entity.type
_entity.pdbx_description
1 polymer ?
#
loop_
_entity_poly.entity_id
_entity_poly.type
_entity_poly.pdbx_seq_one_letter_code
_entity_poly.pdbx_strand_id
1 'polypeptide(L)'
;MFTVDQAFNRRNDRVVVPKDEEAPPVMTTKHPAGVMVLGVVGSDGQKMPPHFFPCGLKINTEEYLKVLRRVVLPWIKATYPGQDVVWQQDSAPAHGANKTQKWQKTNMPKFWAKEVWPSSSPDLNPLDYAVWGELERHACATPHPSVEALKASILEAWANMSSNFVVKSCRIFRRRVEL
;
A
#
# COMPACT_ATOMS: atom_id res chain seq x y z
N MET A 1 -4.66 -4.66 3.42
CA MET A 1 -6.14 -4.70 3.45
C MET A 1 -6.57 -3.77 4.56
N PHE A 2 -7.50 -2.87 4.31
CA PHE A 2 -8.03 -1.95 5.33
C PHE A 2 -9.37 -2.45 5.81
N THR A 3 -9.68 -2.30 7.08
CA THR A 3 -10.93 -2.77 7.69
C THR A 3 -11.75 -1.62 8.23
N VAL A 4 -13.05 -1.85 8.42
CA VAL A 4 -13.97 -0.85 8.99
C VAL A 4 -13.73 -0.59 10.47
N ASP A 5 -13.07 -1.52 11.16
CA ASP A 5 -12.68 -1.33 12.56
C ASP A 5 -11.58 -0.26 12.68
N GLN A 6 -11.53 0.39 13.84
CA GLN A 6 -10.45 1.31 14.18
C GLN A 6 -9.10 0.57 14.20
N ALA A 7 -8.09 1.17 13.60
CA ALA A 7 -6.72 0.67 13.70
C ALA A 7 -6.18 0.96 15.09
N PHE A 8 -5.74 -0.08 15.79
CA PHE A 8 -5.11 0.02 17.10
C PHE A 8 -3.70 -0.57 17.06
N ASN A 9 -2.71 0.29 17.21
CA ASN A 9 -1.31 -0.11 17.28
C ASN A 9 -0.96 -0.49 18.72
N ARG A 10 -1.08 -1.78 19.07
CA ARG A 10 -0.79 -2.29 20.42
C ARG A 10 0.58 -1.93 21.00
N ARG A 11 1.56 -1.56 20.16
CA ARG A 11 2.89 -1.15 20.63
C ARG A 11 2.94 0.32 21.03
N ASN A 12 2.17 1.17 20.36
CA ASN A 12 2.21 2.63 20.49
C ASN A 12 1.00 3.17 21.27
N ASP A 13 -0.17 2.54 21.11
CA ASP A 13 -1.41 2.92 21.77
C ASP A 13 -1.48 2.19 23.11
N ARG A 14 -0.88 2.80 24.14
CA ARG A 14 -0.84 2.26 25.51
C ARG A 14 -1.66 3.12 26.43
N VAL A 15 -2.42 2.47 27.30
CA VAL A 15 -3.11 3.12 28.42
C VAL A 15 -2.43 2.65 29.70
N VAL A 16 -2.08 3.58 30.57
CA VAL A 16 -1.59 3.26 31.92
C VAL A 16 -2.79 3.39 32.85
N VAL A 17 -3.19 2.28 33.45
CA VAL A 17 -4.30 2.22 34.40
C VAL A 17 -3.82 1.63 35.73
N PRO A 18 -4.36 2.08 36.88
CA PRO A 18 -4.04 1.49 38.19
C PRO A 18 -4.42 0.02 38.32
N LYS A 19 -5.48 -0.40 37.64
CA LYS A 19 -5.99 -1.78 37.58
C LYS A 19 -6.44 -2.11 36.17
N ASP A 20 -6.24 -3.36 35.74
CA ASP A 20 -6.58 -3.82 34.39
C ASP A 20 -8.08 -3.63 34.06
N GLU A 21 -8.96 -3.72 35.05
CA GLU A 21 -10.41 -3.53 34.93
C GLU A 21 -10.81 -2.09 34.54
N GLU A 22 -9.92 -1.13 34.78
CA GLU A 22 -10.12 0.29 34.42
C GLU A 22 -9.66 0.59 32.98
N ALA A 23 -9.05 -0.39 32.30
CA ALA A 23 -8.66 -0.24 30.90
C ALA A 23 -9.91 -0.14 30.01
N PRO A 24 -10.00 0.86 29.12
CA PRO A 24 -11.12 0.96 28.19
C PRO A 24 -11.15 -0.27 27.27
N PRO A 25 -12.31 -0.92 27.07
CA PRO A 25 -12.41 -2.08 26.20
C PRO A 25 -12.14 -1.69 24.75
N VAL A 26 -11.26 -2.43 24.09
CA VAL A 26 -11.03 -2.31 22.64
C VAL A 26 -12.00 -3.24 21.93
N MET A 27 -13.05 -2.67 21.32
CA MET A 27 -14.04 -3.43 20.57
C MET A 27 -13.46 -3.85 19.21
N THR A 28 -13.49 -5.14 18.91
CA THR A 28 -13.02 -5.70 17.63
C THR A 28 -14.07 -6.61 17.03
N THR A 29 -14.33 -6.47 15.74
CA THR A 29 -15.21 -7.37 14.99
C THR A 29 -14.45 -8.65 14.65
N LYS A 30 -15.08 -9.82 14.79
CA LYS A 30 -14.42 -11.12 14.47
C LYS A 30 -14.05 -11.26 12.99
N HIS A 31 -14.90 -10.73 12.11
CA HIS A 31 -14.72 -10.73 10.65
C HIS A 31 -15.08 -9.34 10.11
N PRO A 32 -14.23 -8.32 10.32
CA PRO A 32 -14.55 -6.98 9.91
C PRO A 32 -14.60 -6.91 8.38
N ALA A 33 -15.60 -6.19 7.86
CA ALA A 33 -15.62 -5.86 6.46
C ALA A 33 -14.38 -5.04 6.10
N GLY A 34 -13.85 -5.24 4.90
CA GLY A 34 -12.62 -4.58 4.50
C GLY A 34 -12.48 -4.46 2.99
N VAL A 35 -11.46 -3.70 2.60
CA VAL A 35 -11.15 -3.42 1.20
C VAL A 35 -9.67 -3.66 0.94
N MET A 36 -9.40 -4.29 -0.20
CA MET A 36 -8.04 -4.43 -0.73
C MET A 36 -7.74 -3.24 -1.64
N VAL A 37 -6.56 -2.65 -1.45
CA VAL A 37 -6.16 -1.40 -2.10
C VAL A 37 -4.80 -1.61 -2.76
N LEU A 38 -4.66 -1.15 -4.00
CA LEU A 38 -3.36 -0.95 -4.65
C LEU A 38 -3.02 0.54 -4.60
N GLY A 39 -1.82 0.85 -4.09
CA GLY A 39 -1.24 2.18 -4.10
C GLY A 39 0.05 2.17 -4.88
N VAL A 40 0.35 3.30 -5.52
CA VAL A 40 1.61 3.53 -6.22
C VAL A 40 2.11 4.91 -5.85
N VAL A 41 3.38 5.01 -5.48
CA VAL A 41 4.04 6.26 -5.13
C VAL A 41 5.33 6.44 -5.93
N GLY A 42 5.65 7.68 -6.25
CA GLY A 42 6.91 8.10 -6.86
C GLY A 42 7.90 8.58 -5.82
N SER A 43 9.20 8.37 -6.06
CA SER A 43 10.27 8.88 -5.19
C SER A 43 10.38 10.41 -5.17
N ASP A 44 9.70 11.08 -6.11
CA ASP A 44 9.50 12.52 -6.21
C ASP A 44 8.27 13.02 -5.44
N GLY A 45 7.52 12.12 -4.79
CA GLY A 45 6.35 12.45 -3.98
C GLY A 45 5.02 12.39 -4.72
N GLN A 46 5.02 11.94 -5.98
CA GLN A 46 3.80 11.66 -6.72
C GLN A 46 3.05 10.47 -6.12
N LYS A 47 1.71 10.50 -6.20
CA LYS A 47 0.85 9.43 -5.70
C LYS A 47 -0.22 9.12 -6.73
N MET A 48 -0.32 7.86 -7.14
CA MET A 48 -1.45 7.40 -7.95
C MET A 48 -2.71 7.40 -7.09
N PRO A 49 -3.88 7.83 -7.60
CA PRO A 49 -5.14 7.59 -6.93
C PRO A 49 -5.27 6.09 -6.57
N PRO A 50 -5.65 5.75 -5.33
CA PRO A 50 -5.65 4.36 -4.88
C PRO A 50 -6.69 3.57 -5.66
N HIS A 51 -6.33 2.35 -6.06
CA HIS A 51 -7.22 1.45 -6.77
C HIS A 51 -7.84 0.45 -5.79
N PHE A 52 -9.17 0.45 -5.69
CA PHE A 52 -9.91 -0.48 -4.85
C PHE A 52 -10.28 -1.73 -5.62
N PHE A 53 -9.90 -2.89 -5.10
CA PHE A 53 -10.35 -4.16 -5.65
C PHE A 53 -11.77 -4.49 -5.16
N PRO A 54 -12.60 -5.13 -6.00
CA PRO A 54 -13.89 -5.67 -5.58
C PRO A 54 -13.76 -6.60 -4.36
N CYS A 55 -14.76 -6.55 -3.47
CA CYS A 55 -14.80 -7.41 -2.29
C CYS A 55 -14.79 -8.89 -2.69
N GLY A 56 -13.99 -9.71 -2.00
CA GLY A 56 -13.84 -11.14 -2.27
C GLY A 56 -13.02 -11.48 -3.52
N LEU A 57 -12.53 -10.50 -4.27
CA LEU A 57 -11.69 -10.77 -5.44
C LEU A 57 -10.33 -11.34 -5.01
N LYS A 58 -10.02 -12.55 -5.47
CA LYS A 58 -8.68 -13.13 -5.34
C LYS A 58 -7.79 -12.57 -6.46
N ILE A 59 -6.81 -11.75 -6.10
CA ILE A 59 -5.84 -11.22 -7.06
C ILE A 59 -4.91 -12.35 -7.51
N ASN A 60 -5.17 -12.87 -8.70
CA ASN A 60 -4.28 -13.77 -9.40
C ASN A 60 -3.46 -13.00 -10.45
N THR A 61 -2.60 -13.72 -11.17
CA THR A 61 -1.77 -13.18 -12.26
C THR A 61 -2.58 -12.40 -13.31
N GLU A 62 -3.76 -12.89 -13.71
CA GLU A 62 -4.56 -12.22 -14.75
C GLU A 62 -5.19 -10.94 -14.24
N GLU A 63 -5.78 -10.95 -13.04
CA GLU A 63 -6.35 -9.75 -12.43
C GLU A 63 -5.29 -8.70 -12.17
N TYR A 64 -4.10 -9.12 -11.69
CA TYR A 64 -2.98 -8.21 -11.50
C TYR A 64 -2.56 -7.55 -12.82
N LEU A 65 -2.40 -8.34 -13.89
CA LEU A 65 -2.05 -7.84 -15.21
C LEU A 65 -3.12 -6.92 -15.82
N LYS A 66 -4.42 -7.12 -15.52
CA LYS A 66 -5.49 -6.20 -15.93
C LYS A 66 -5.30 -4.83 -15.27
N VAL A 67 -5.02 -4.80 -13.97
CA VAL A 67 -4.79 -3.55 -13.23
C VAL A 67 -3.52 -2.85 -13.71
N LEU A 68 -2.43 -3.60 -13.95
CA LEU A 68 -1.22 -3.02 -14.53
C LEU A 68 -1.47 -2.34 -15.88
N ARG A 69 -2.24 -2.97 -16.76
CA ARG A 69 -2.55 -2.43 -18.10
C ARG A 69 -3.48 -1.23 -18.07
N ARG A 70 -4.53 -1.28 -17.24
CA ARG A 70 -5.64 -0.33 -17.28
C ARG A 70 -5.46 0.85 -16.32
N VAL A 71 -4.64 0.69 -15.28
CA VAL A 71 -4.52 1.66 -14.20
C VAL A 71 -3.08 2.14 -14.08
N VAL A 72 -2.15 1.22 -13.77
CA VAL A 72 -0.78 1.60 -13.41
C VAL A 72 0.00 2.16 -14.61
N LEU A 73 0.04 1.44 -15.73
CA LEU A 73 0.83 1.88 -16.89
C LEU A 73 0.32 3.20 -17.50
N PRO A 74 -1.00 3.43 -17.67
CA PRO A 74 -1.51 4.73 -18.08
C PRO A 74 -1.11 5.86 -17.12
N TRP A 75 -1.20 5.62 -15.80
CA TRP A 75 -0.78 6.62 -14.80
C TRP A 75 0.72 6.92 -14.87
N ILE A 76 1.58 5.91 -15.02
CA ILE A 76 3.02 6.09 -15.20
C ILE A 76 3.30 6.95 -16.43
N LYS A 77 2.67 6.65 -17.57
CA LYS A 77 2.88 7.40 -18.82
C LYS A 77 2.43 8.86 -18.72
N ALA A 78 1.32 9.10 -18.03
CA ALA A 78 0.81 10.46 -17.82
C ALA A 78 1.68 11.26 -16.85
N THR A 79 2.18 10.61 -15.79
CA THR A 79 2.95 11.27 -14.72
C THR A 79 4.41 11.47 -15.11
N TYR A 80 4.99 10.55 -15.89
CA TYR A 80 6.40 10.54 -16.29
C TYR A 80 6.54 10.43 -17.81
N PRO A 81 6.27 11.51 -18.59
CA PRO A 81 6.36 11.48 -20.05
C PRO A 81 7.74 11.07 -20.58
N GLY A 82 8.80 11.44 -19.87
CA GLY A 82 10.18 11.06 -20.19
C GLY A 82 10.53 9.60 -19.87
N GLN A 83 9.62 8.88 -19.18
CA GLN A 83 9.76 7.45 -18.86
C GLN A 83 11.05 7.10 -18.07
N ASP A 84 11.69 8.07 -17.43
CA ASP A 84 12.87 7.83 -16.59
C ASP A 84 12.46 7.44 -15.16
N VAL A 85 11.77 6.31 -15.07
CA VAL A 85 11.30 5.71 -13.82
C VAL A 85 11.54 4.21 -13.84
N VAL A 86 11.72 3.63 -12.67
CA VAL A 86 11.86 2.19 -12.48
C VAL A 86 10.66 1.69 -11.69
N TRP A 87 9.92 0.74 -12.27
CA TRP A 87 8.84 0.05 -11.59
C TRP A 87 9.40 -0.95 -10.58
N GLN A 88 8.93 -0.85 -9.33
CA GLN A 88 9.28 -1.75 -8.24
C GLN A 88 7.99 -2.33 -7.65
N GLN A 89 8.06 -3.58 -7.22
CA GLN A 89 7.00 -4.32 -6.54
C GLN A 89 7.62 -5.41 -5.66
N ASP A 90 6.85 -5.92 -4.69
CA ASP A 90 7.26 -7.03 -3.83
C ASP A 90 7.25 -8.39 -4.57
N SER A 91 7.65 -9.45 -3.86
CA SER A 91 7.71 -10.82 -4.37
C SER A 91 6.39 -11.60 -4.27
N ALA A 92 5.22 -10.95 -4.24
CA ALA A 92 3.94 -11.66 -4.21
C ALA A 92 3.83 -12.65 -5.41
N PRO A 93 3.14 -13.80 -5.27
CA PRO A 93 3.13 -14.83 -6.30
C PRO A 93 2.69 -14.35 -7.69
N ALA A 94 1.69 -13.45 -7.76
CA ALA A 94 1.23 -12.86 -9.02
C ALA A 94 2.29 -11.95 -9.66
N HIS A 95 3.13 -11.30 -8.85
CA HIS A 95 4.19 -10.39 -9.28
C HIS A 95 5.37 -11.17 -9.88
N GLY A 96 5.75 -12.27 -9.23
CA GLY A 96 6.83 -13.17 -9.67
C GLY A 96 6.46 -14.13 -10.80
N ALA A 97 5.18 -14.23 -11.18
CA ALA A 97 4.73 -15.11 -12.26
C ALA A 97 5.41 -14.77 -13.60
N ASN A 98 5.81 -15.79 -14.36
CA ASN A 98 6.51 -15.62 -15.64
C ASN A 98 5.72 -14.74 -16.63
N LYS A 99 4.39 -14.86 -16.65
CA LYS A 99 3.51 -14.03 -17.49
C LYS A 99 3.60 -12.54 -17.10
N THR A 100 3.63 -12.24 -15.81
CA THR A 100 3.76 -10.88 -15.28
C THR A 100 5.14 -10.31 -15.58
N GLN A 101 6.21 -11.07 -15.32
CA GLN A 101 7.58 -10.65 -15.58
C GLN A 101 7.80 -10.37 -17.09
N LYS A 102 7.30 -11.25 -17.98
CA LYS A 102 7.36 -11.03 -19.43
C LYS A 102 6.59 -9.78 -19.85
N TRP A 103 5.39 -9.57 -19.32
CA TRP A 103 4.60 -8.38 -19.63
C TRP A 103 5.30 -7.09 -19.18
N GLN A 104 5.86 -7.07 -17.96
CA GLN A 104 6.59 -5.90 -17.45
C GLN A 104 7.82 -5.58 -18.30
N LYS A 105 8.61 -6.60 -18.66
CA LYS A 105 9.77 -6.43 -19.54
C LYS A 105 9.42 -5.80 -20.89
N THR A 106 8.24 -6.07 -21.41
CA THR A 106 7.78 -5.51 -22.70
C THR A 106 7.15 -4.13 -22.57
N ASN A 107 6.52 -3.80 -21.43
CA ASN A 107 5.60 -2.65 -21.35
C ASN A 107 6.00 -1.56 -20.34
N MET A 108 6.75 -1.89 -19.28
CA MET A 108 7.21 -0.89 -18.32
C MET A 108 8.47 -0.20 -18.84
N PRO A 109 8.69 1.10 -18.54
CA PRO A 109 9.90 1.81 -18.96
C PRO A 109 11.20 1.11 -18.53
N LYS A 110 11.31 0.87 -17.23
CA LYS A 110 12.30 0.02 -16.55
C LYS A 110 11.56 -0.66 -15.40
N PHE A 111 12.00 -1.84 -14.99
CA PHE A 111 11.43 -2.51 -13.82
C PHE A 111 12.48 -3.37 -13.12
N TRP A 112 12.30 -3.60 -11.83
CA TRP A 112 13.08 -4.60 -11.10
C TRP A 112 12.48 -5.98 -11.32
N ALA A 113 13.25 -6.85 -11.98
CA ALA A 113 12.90 -8.25 -12.15
C ALA A 113 12.83 -8.94 -10.79
N LYS A 114 12.08 -10.04 -10.71
CA LYS A 114 11.89 -10.78 -9.44
C LYS A 114 13.20 -11.23 -8.80
N GLU A 115 14.27 -11.41 -9.59
CA GLU A 115 15.59 -11.82 -9.13
C GLU A 115 16.35 -10.69 -8.43
N VAL A 116 15.97 -9.43 -8.65
CA VAL A 116 16.58 -8.25 -8.03
C VAL A 116 16.02 -8.01 -6.64
N TRP A 117 14.73 -8.29 -6.43
CA TRP A 117 14.07 -8.05 -5.15
C TRP A 117 14.28 -9.23 -4.19
N PRO A 118 14.87 -9.02 -3.00
CA PRO A 118 15.04 -10.10 -2.04
C PRO A 118 13.67 -10.60 -1.53
N SER A 119 13.55 -11.92 -1.40
CA SER A 119 12.34 -12.55 -0.88
C SER A 119 12.04 -12.08 0.55
N SER A 120 10.75 -11.90 0.86
CA SER A 120 10.28 -11.59 2.21
C SER A 120 10.92 -10.34 2.85
N SER A 121 11.13 -9.29 2.07
CA SER A 121 11.76 -8.04 2.52
C SER A 121 10.79 -6.84 2.56
N PRO A 122 9.75 -6.87 3.42
CA PRO A 122 8.82 -5.74 3.57
C PRO A 122 9.52 -4.49 4.13
N ASP A 123 10.64 -4.68 4.83
CA ASP A 123 11.51 -3.61 5.31
C ASP A 123 12.13 -2.80 4.18
N LEU A 124 12.20 -3.33 2.96
CA LEU A 124 12.70 -2.61 1.80
C LEU A 124 11.60 -1.91 0.99
N ASN A 125 10.32 -2.26 1.15
CA ASN A 125 9.24 -1.63 0.39
C ASN A 125 8.72 -0.36 1.09
N PRO A 126 8.86 0.86 0.51
CA PRO A 126 8.36 2.09 1.11
C PRO A 126 6.87 2.07 1.42
N LEU A 127 6.10 1.32 0.64
CA LEU A 127 4.69 1.13 0.92
C LEU A 127 4.47 0.40 2.25
N ASP A 128 5.21 -0.68 2.50
CA ASP A 128 5.02 -1.56 3.66
C ASP A 128 5.58 -0.97 4.95
N TYR A 129 6.78 -0.38 4.93
CA TYR A 129 7.39 0.12 6.17
C TYR A 129 6.94 1.52 6.60
N ALA A 130 6.24 2.28 5.75
CA ALA A 130 5.85 3.66 6.05
C ALA A 130 4.48 4.06 5.53
N VAL A 131 4.25 4.01 4.20
CA VAL A 131 3.06 4.64 3.59
C VAL A 131 1.76 3.99 4.05
N TRP A 132 1.70 2.66 4.12
CA TRP A 132 0.50 1.97 4.58
C TRP A 132 0.20 2.22 6.05
N GLY A 133 1.22 2.29 6.91
CA GLY A 133 1.04 2.62 8.32
C GLY A 133 0.55 4.05 8.53
N GLU A 134 1.07 5.02 7.78
CA GLU A 134 0.60 6.40 7.84
C GLU A 134 -0.83 6.54 7.30
N LEU A 135 -1.15 5.84 6.21
CA LEU A 135 -2.50 5.81 5.66
C LEU A 135 -3.49 5.19 6.64
N GLU A 136 -3.16 4.05 7.25
CA GLU A 136 -4.00 3.35 8.21
C GLU A 136 -4.25 4.22 9.46
N ARG A 137 -3.20 4.84 9.99
CA ARG A 137 -3.29 5.72 11.16
C ARG A 137 -4.30 6.85 10.97
N HIS A 138 -4.41 7.38 9.76
CA HIS A 138 -5.35 8.45 9.45
C HIS A 138 -6.72 7.93 9.00
N ALA A 139 -6.75 7.00 8.04
CA ALA A 139 -7.98 6.51 7.44
C ALA A 139 -8.81 5.66 8.42
N CYS A 140 -8.16 4.95 9.33
CA CYS A 140 -8.79 4.05 10.31
C CYS A 140 -8.65 4.59 11.75
N ALA A 141 -8.47 5.91 11.92
CA ALA A 141 -8.40 6.56 13.24
C ALA A 141 -9.67 6.37 14.07
N THR A 142 -10.81 6.18 13.41
CA THR A 142 -12.12 5.85 14.01
C THR A 142 -12.77 4.71 13.24
N PRO A 143 -13.71 3.96 13.85
CA PRO A 143 -14.50 2.96 13.13
C PRO A 143 -15.36 3.58 12.02
N HIS A 144 -15.67 2.79 11.00
CA HIS A 144 -16.49 3.17 9.85
C HIS A 144 -17.82 2.41 9.82
N PRO A 145 -18.94 3.05 9.48
CA PRO A 145 -20.24 2.39 9.40
C PRO A 145 -20.41 1.50 8.17
N SER A 146 -19.56 1.65 7.14
CA SER A 146 -19.61 0.87 5.91
C SER A 146 -18.26 0.82 5.18
N VAL A 147 -18.14 -0.07 4.18
CA VAL A 147 -16.97 -0.14 3.31
C VAL A 147 -16.85 1.12 2.44
N GLU A 148 -17.97 1.73 2.06
CA GLU A 148 -18.02 2.98 1.31
C GLU A 148 -17.47 4.15 2.13
N ALA A 149 -17.84 4.23 3.42
CA ALA A 149 -17.28 5.22 4.34
C ALA A 149 -15.78 5.01 4.53
N LEU A 150 -15.34 3.76 4.69
CA LEU A 150 -13.91 3.42 4.76
C LEU A 150 -13.17 3.83 3.48
N LYS A 151 -13.71 3.57 2.29
CA LYS A 151 -13.10 3.98 1.01
C LYS A 151 -12.98 5.50 0.90
N ALA A 152 -14.01 6.25 1.33
CA ALA A 152 -13.97 7.70 1.36
C ALA A 152 -12.86 8.21 2.30
N SER A 153 -12.76 7.65 3.50
CA SER A 153 -11.70 7.96 4.46
C SER A 153 -10.30 7.65 3.91
N ILE A 154 -10.12 6.52 3.24
CA ILE A 154 -8.85 6.16 2.57
C ILE A 154 -8.51 7.17 1.47
N LEU A 155 -9.49 7.58 0.65
CA LEU A 155 -9.26 8.56 -0.41
C LEU A 155 -8.81 9.92 0.16
N GLU A 156 -9.49 10.39 1.20
CA GLU A 156 -9.15 11.64 1.89
C GLU A 156 -7.77 11.58 2.53
N ALA A 157 -7.49 10.54 3.33
CA ALA A 157 -6.20 10.35 3.97
C ALA A 157 -5.05 10.20 2.95
N TRP A 158 -5.29 9.51 1.84
CA TRP A 158 -4.32 9.39 0.76
C TRP A 158 -4.04 10.73 0.08
N ALA A 159 -5.07 11.53 -0.19
CA ALA A 159 -4.93 12.86 -0.77
C ALA A 159 -4.15 13.80 0.16
N ASN A 160 -4.44 13.75 1.46
CA ASN A 160 -3.84 14.60 2.48
C ASN A 160 -2.41 14.17 2.88
N MET A 161 -1.99 12.95 2.53
CA MET A 161 -0.63 12.49 2.80
C MET A 161 0.39 13.38 2.09
N SER A 162 1.26 14.05 2.85
CA SER A 162 2.20 15.01 2.24
C SER A 162 3.16 14.37 1.25
N SER A 163 3.44 15.03 0.12
CA SER A 163 4.45 14.55 -0.84
C SER A 163 5.85 14.48 -0.21
N ASN A 164 6.16 15.36 0.75
CA ASN A 164 7.43 15.31 1.49
C ASN A 164 7.57 14.01 2.31
N PHE A 165 6.49 13.54 2.93
CA PHE A 165 6.48 12.25 3.63
C PHE A 165 6.80 11.09 2.67
N VAL A 166 6.18 11.08 1.49
CA VAL A 166 6.45 10.08 0.44
C VAL A 166 7.90 10.12 -0.03
N VAL A 167 8.42 11.31 -0.37
CA VAL A 167 9.83 11.50 -0.79
C VAL A 167 10.79 10.98 0.27
N LYS A 168 10.58 11.37 1.54
CA LYS A 168 11.41 10.92 2.66
C LYS A 168 11.35 9.40 2.81
N SER A 169 10.17 8.81 2.70
CA SER A 169 9.98 7.36 2.76
C SER A 169 10.78 6.68 1.67
N CYS A 170 10.58 7.04 0.39
CA CYS A 170 11.33 6.45 -0.72
C CYS A 170 12.86 6.65 -0.61
N ARG A 171 13.34 7.78 -0.07
CA ARG A 171 14.79 8.02 0.14
C ARG A 171 15.41 7.09 1.17
N ILE A 172 14.64 6.67 2.18
CA ILE A 172 15.12 5.76 3.23
C ILE A 172 15.47 4.38 2.64
N PHE A 173 14.85 3.98 1.53
CA PHE A 173 15.15 2.74 0.83
C PHE A 173 16.65 2.50 0.66
N ARG A 174 17.39 3.50 0.15
CA ARG A 174 18.83 3.36 -0.11
C ARG A 174 19.61 3.00 1.16
N ARG A 175 19.34 3.72 2.25
CA ARG A 175 19.99 3.45 3.54
C ARG A 175 19.66 2.05 4.05
N ARG A 176 18.46 1.53 3.79
CA ARG A 176 18.04 0.20 4.23
C ARG A 176 18.69 -0.94 3.43
N VAL A 177 19.04 -0.70 2.17
CA VAL A 177 19.80 -1.67 1.34
C VAL A 177 21.27 -1.73 1.76
N GLU A 178 21.80 -0.66 2.35
CA GLU A 178 23.20 -0.54 2.79
C GLU A 178 23.45 -1.06 4.22
N LEU A 179 22.41 -1.53 4.93
CA LEU A 179 22.50 -2.13 6.27
C LEU A 179 22.76 -3.64 6.20
#